data_AF-A0A7V0R5D6-F1
#
_entry.id   AF-A0A7V0R5D6-F1
#
_cell.length_a   1.000
_cell.length_b   1.000
_cell.length_c   1.000
_cell.angle_alpha   90.00
_cell.angle_beta   90.00
_cell.angle_gamma   90.00
#
_symmetry.space_group_name_H-M   'P 1'
#
loop_
_entity.id
_entity.type
_entity.pdbx_description
1 polymer ?
#
loop_
_entity_poly.entity_id
_entity_poly.type
_entity_poly.pdbx_seq_one_letter_code
_entity_poly.pdbx_strand_id
1 'polypeptide(L)'
;MTASANAYEFPPYKGIELKVTGDITGNYTNNVTYASADENKIEDFRTMLNLGLNFKYSGKRRFVNFSGLVKRQVYETSSNIQNPSENVKLSYRENLTKYDSITLSDNYTHTQEPGSGTGDFDMEECRQYYRDYGYSVTKIESTCNEFQSEFGRFKGRFDSYTSTLSFNYNKNFSEALG
;
A
#
# COMPACT_ATOMS: atom_id res chain seq x y z
N MET A 1 24.03 -2.09 5.59
CA MET A 1 22.74 -2.46 4.97
C MET A 1 22.99 -3.60 4.01
N THR A 2 22.48 -4.79 4.32
CA THR A 2 22.52 -5.97 3.44
C THR A 2 21.15 -6.11 2.81
N ALA A 3 21.03 -5.78 1.52
CA ALA A 3 19.85 -6.08 0.73
C ALA A 3 20.10 -7.42 0.03
N SER A 4 19.25 -8.41 0.25
CA SER A 4 19.21 -9.61 -0.60
C SER A 4 18.02 -9.45 -1.54
N ALA A 5 18.31 -9.07 -2.78
CA ALA A 5 17.31 -9.01 -3.84
C ALA A 5 17.53 -10.22 -4.75
N ASN A 6 16.55 -11.11 -4.79
CA ASN A 6 16.53 -12.26 -5.69
C ASN A 6 15.44 -12.03 -6.73
N ALA A 7 15.83 -11.95 -7.99
CA ALA A 7 14.92 -11.96 -9.11
C ALA A 7 15.13 -13.25 -9.90
N TYR A 8 14.04 -13.98 -10.15
CA TYR A 8 14.07 -15.13 -11.02
C TYR A 8 13.17 -14.86 -12.23
N GLU A 9 13.79 -14.89 -13.40
CA GLU A 9 13.11 -14.73 -14.67
C GLU A 9 13.10 -16.08 -15.37
N PHE A 10 11.89 -16.59 -15.63
CA PHE A 10 11.74 -17.83 -16.38
C PHE A 10 12.06 -17.56 -17.85
N PRO A 11 12.77 -18.48 -18.54
CA PRO A 11 12.97 -18.36 -19.97
C PRO A 11 11.63 -18.16 -20.70
N PRO A 12 11.53 -17.17 -21.61
CA PRO A 12 10.29 -16.93 -22.32
C PRO A 12 9.81 -18.19 -23.06
N TYR A 13 8.53 -18.51 -22.95
CA TYR A 13 7.96 -19.70 -23.57
C TYR A 13 6.61 -19.39 -24.23
N LYS A 14 6.53 -19.62 -25.55
CA LYS A 14 5.29 -19.42 -26.33
C LYS A 14 4.62 -18.05 -26.12
N GLY A 15 5.44 -16.99 -26.06
CA GLY A 15 4.99 -15.63 -25.84
C GLY A 15 4.64 -15.29 -24.39
N ILE A 16 4.94 -16.19 -23.45
CA ILE A 16 4.82 -15.95 -22.00
C ILE A 16 6.19 -15.52 -21.46
N GLU A 17 6.21 -14.41 -20.74
CA GLU A 17 7.32 -13.92 -19.93
C GLU A 17 6.84 -13.93 -18.47
N LEU A 18 7.60 -14.57 -17.58
CA LEU A 18 7.27 -14.66 -16.16
C LEU A 18 8.49 -14.28 -15.33
N LYS A 19 8.30 -13.35 -14.40
CA LYS A 19 9.34 -12.86 -13.50
C LYS A 19 8.81 -12.79 -12.08
N VAL A 20 9.53 -13.43 -11.17
CA VAL A 20 9.28 -13.36 -9.72
C VAL A 20 10.42 -12.56 -9.10
N THR A 21 10.09 -11.58 -8.27
CA THR A 21 11.06 -10.76 -7.56
C THR A 21 10.78 -10.83 -6.08
N GLY A 22 11.79 -11.09 -5.27
CA GLY A 22 11.70 -11.02 -3.82
C GLY A 22 12.89 -10.26 -3.28
N ASP A 23 12.64 -9.36 -2.34
CA ASP A 23 13.72 -8.70 -1.62
C ASP A 23 13.39 -8.51 -0.14
N ILE A 24 14.44 -8.62 0.66
CA ILE A 24 14.40 -8.37 2.09
C ILE A 24 15.41 -7.26 2.37
N THR A 25 14.94 -6.20 3.01
CA THR A 25 15.78 -5.06 3.40
C THR A 25 15.52 -4.68 4.84
N GLY A 26 16.56 -4.19 5.53
CA GLY A 26 16.48 -3.78 6.93
C GLY A 26 17.05 -2.38 7.11
N ASN A 27 16.34 -1.53 7.85
CA ASN A 27 16.82 -0.21 8.25
C ASN A 27 16.32 0.19 9.64
N TYR A 28 17.15 0.93 10.37
CA TYR A 28 16.70 1.61 11.58
C TYR A 28 15.80 2.78 11.20
N THR A 29 14.68 2.92 11.92
CA THR A 29 13.77 4.04 11.77
C THR A 29 13.30 4.50 13.12
N ASN A 30 13.30 5.81 13.32
CA ASN A 30 12.81 6.47 14.52
C ASN A 30 11.34 6.91 14.38
N ASN A 31 10.63 6.36 13.39
CA ASN A 31 9.28 6.78 13.02
C ASN A 31 8.35 5.58 12.89
N VAL A 32 8.25 4.81 13.96
CA VAL A 32 7.47 3.55 14.02
C VAL A 32 5.97 3.81 14.04
N THR A 33 5.56 4.91 14.69
CA THR A 33 4.15 5.25 14.90
C THR A 33 3.65 6.40 14.04
N TYR A 34 4.52 7.22 13.42
CA TYR A 34 4.20 8.45 12.65
C TYR A 34 3.31 9.50 13.36
N ALA A 35 2.67 9.14 14.48
CA ALA A 35 2.05 9.98 15.48
C ALA A 35 3.01 10.09 16.66
N SER A 36 3.79 11.17 16.69
CA SER A 36 4.24 11.78 17.93
C SER A 36 5.02 13.04 17.60
N ALA A 37 4.41 14.18 17.89
CA ALA A 37 5.08 15.45 18.13
C ALA A 37 5.90 15.38 19.45
N ASP A 38 6.60 14.27 19.67
CA ASP A 38 7.33 13.94 20.90
C ASP A 38 8.79 13.68 20.52
N GLU A 39 9.70 14.31 21.24
CA GLU A 39 11.14 14.30 20.99
C GLU A 39 11.79 12.97 21.43
N ASN A 40 11.05 12.11 22.14
CA ASN A 40 11.48 10.78 22.59
C ASN A 40 11.20 9.68 21.56
N LYS A 41 11.70 9.86 20.33
CA LYS A 41 11.52 8.90 19.24
C LYS A 41 12.21 7.56 19.56
N ILE A 42 11.43 6.49 19.64
CA ILE A 42 11.94 5.12 19.80
C ILE A 42 12.56 4.70 18.46
N GLU A 43 13.87 4.44 18.46
CA GLU A 43 14.57 3.81 17.34
C GLU A 43 14.20 2.32 17.29
N ASP A 44 13.69 1.86 16.16
CA ASP A 44 13.36 0.44 15.96
C ASP A 44 13.95 -0.04 14.64
N PHE A 45 14.39 -1.28 14.62
CA PHE A 45 14.82 -1.94 13.41
C PHE A 45 13.60 -2.38 12.61
N ARG A 46 13.45 -1.83 11.41
CA ARG A 46 12.38 -2.19 10.48
C ARG A 46 12.92 -3.14 9.42
N THR A 47 12.26 -4.29 9.30
CA THR A 47 12.43 -5.23 8.18
C THR A 47 11.32 -5.01 7.16
N MET A 48 11.70 -4.83 5.89
CA MET A 48 10.78 -4.78 4.76
C MET A 48 10.91 -6.07 3.95
N LEU A 49 9.77 -6.71 3.72
CA LEU A 49 9.62 -7.88 2.85
C LEU A 49 8.84 -7.44 1.61
N ASN A 50 9.43 -7.59 0.43
CA ASN A 50 8.79 -7.27 -0.84
C ASN A 50 8.71 -8.54 -1.69
N LEU A 51 7.52 -8.83 -2.22
CA LEU A 51 7.28 -9.94 -3.14
C LEU A 51 6.52 -9.42 -4.37
N GLY A 52 7.12 -9.59 -5.54
CA GLY A 52 6.59 -9.16 -6.82
C GLY A 52 6.44 -10.30 -7.81
N LEU A 53 5.38 -10.23 -8.61
CA LEU A 53 5.07 -11.15 -9.70
C LEU A 53 4.76 -10.33 -10.94
N ASN A 54 5.47 -10.58 -12.04
CA ASN A 54 5.21 -9.97 -13.33
C ASN A 54 4.99 -11.08 -14.35
N PHE A 55 3.86 -11.03 -15.02
CA PHE A 55 3.48 -11.96 -16.07
C PHE A 55 3.05 -11.17 -17.29
N LYS A 56 3.60 -11.54 -18.45
CA LYS A 56 3.24 -10.94 -19.73
C LYS A 56 3.00 -12.05 -20.74
N TYR A 57 1.90 -11.94 -21.45
CA TYR A 57 1.58 -12.77 -22.60
C TYR A 57 1.47 -11.91 -23.85
N SER A 58 2.21 -12.26 -24.89
CA SER A 58 2.20 -11.61 -26.19
C SER A 58 1.87 -12.62 -27.28
N GLY A 59 0.60 -12.67 -27.67
CA GLY A 59 0.11 -13.45 -28.81
C GLY A 59 -0.01 -12.61 -30.09
N LYS A 60 -0.52 -13.23 -31.15
CA LYS A 60 -0.73 -12.53 -32.44
C LYS A 60 -1.75 -11.39 -32.37
N ARG A 61 -2.80 -11.57 -31.56
CA ARG A 61 -3.91 -10.61 -31.41
C ARG A 61 -4.24 -10.29 -29.95
N ARG A 62 -3.70 -11.07 -29.01
CA ARG A 62 -4.05 -11.00 -27.59
C ARG A 62 -2.80 -10.67 -26.80
N PHE A 63 -2.95 -9.72 -25.89
CA PHE A 63 -1.88 -9.28 -25.01
C PHE A 63 -2.44 -9.24 -23.59
N VAL A 64 -1.71 -9.84 -22.66
CA VAL A 64 -2.04 -9.78 -21.23
C VAL A 64 -0.81 -9.29 -20.50
N ASN A 65 -0.99 -8.35 -19.59
CA ASN A 65 0.03 -7.93 -18.67
C ASN A 65 -0.55 -7.97 -17.26
N PHE A 66 0.12 -8.68 -16.37
CA PHE A 66 -0.19 -8.74 -14.96
C PHE A 66 1.06 -8.35 -14.17
N SER A 67 0.91 -7.45 -13.22
CA SER A 67 1.96 -7.06 -12.29
C SER A 67 1.36 -6.95 -10.90
N GLY A 68 1.90 -7.71 -9.95
CA GLY A 68 1.52 -7.66 -8.55
C GLY A 68 2.75 -7.38 -7.71
N LEU A 69 2.62 -6.53 -6.70
CA LEU A 69 3.63 -6.26 -5.70
C LEU A 69 2.98 -6.19 -4.33
N VAL A 70 3.39 -7.08 -3.43
CA VAL A 70 3.01 -7.08 -2.02
C VAL A 70 4.22 -6.66 -1.20
N LYS A 71 4.04 -5.71 -0.31
CA LYS A 71 5.06 -5.27 0.64
C LYS A 71 4.54 -5.45 2.04
N ARG A 72 5.39 -5.93 2.95
CA ARG A 72 5.09 -6.05 4.38
C ARG A 72 6.21 -5.48 5.20
N GLN A 73 5.86 -4.68 6.19
CA GLN A 73 6.80 -4.13 7.17
C GLN A 73 6.61 -4.84 8.51
N VAL A 74 7.73 -5.20 9.14
CA VAL A 74 7.79 -5.78 10.48
C VAL A 74 8.82 -5.00 11.29
N TYR A 75 8.47 -4.61 12.50
CA TYR A 75 9.33 -3.89 13.44
C TYR A 75 9.82 -4.85 14.54
N GLU A 76 11.07 -4.69 14.99
CA GLU A 76 11.70 -5.59 15.96
C GLU A 76 11.10 -5.43 17.36
N THR A 77 11.00 -4.20 17.86
CA THR A 77 10.42 -3.93 19.19
C THR A 77 8.89 -3.79 19.15
N SER A 78 8.37 -3.27 18.04
CA SER A 78 6.93 -3.03 17.85
C SER A 78 6.29 -4.03 16.88
N SER A 79 6.49 -5.32 17.12
CA SER A 79 6.04 -6.40 16.21
C SER A 79 4.52 -6.49 16.00
N ASN A 80 3.73 -5.90 16.90
CA ASN A 80 2.29 -5.74 16.78
C ASN A 80 1.88 -4.73 15.70
N ILE A 81 2.82 -3.92 15.23
CA ILE A 81 2.63 -2.94 14.16
C ILE A 81 3.00 -3.58 12.82
N GLN A 82 2.03 -3.69 11.92
CA GLN A 82 2.22 -4.16 10.55
C GLN A 82 1.63 -3.14 9.59
N ASN A 83 2.27 -2.96 8.44
CA ASN A 83 1.78 -2.14 7.33
C ASN A 83 1.96 -2.93 6.04
N PRO A 84 0.98 -3.77 5.66
CA PRO A 84 0.95 -4.34 4.34
C PRO A 84 0.55 -3.26 3.32
N SER A 85 1.11 -3.37 2.13
CA SER A 85 0.63 -2.63 0.96
C SER A 85 0.67 -3.55 -0.24
N GLU A 86 -0.32 -3.40 -1.11
CA GLU A 86 -0.49 -4.24 -2.29
C GLU A 86 -0.77 -3.34 -3.49
N ASN A 87 -0.09 -3.62 -4.59
CA ASN A 87 -0.39 -2.99 -5.88
C ASN A 87 -0.55 -4.10 -6.91
N VAL A 88 -1.71 -4.17 -7.54
CA VAL A 88 -2.03 -5.18 -8.55
C VAL A 88 -2.55 -4.48 -9.79
N LYS A 89 -1.96 -4.80 -10.93
CA LYS A 89 -2.29 -4.26 -12.24
C LYS A 89 -2.55 -5.41 -13.19
N LEU A 90 -3.71 -5.38 -13.83
CA LEU A 90 -4.06 -6.29 -14.91
C LEU A 90 -4.41 -5.45 -16.14
N SER A 91 -3.85 -5.80 -17.29
CA SER A 91 -4.22 -5.23 -18.58
C SER A 91 -4.39 -6.34 -19.59
N TYR A 92 -5.51 -6.29 -20.30
CA TYR A 92 -5.84 -7.17 -21.40
C TYR A 92 -6.10 -6.31 -22.64
N ARG A 93 -5.50 -6.69 -23.77
CA ARG A 93 -5.80 -6.11 -25.07
C ARG A 93 -6.06 -7.20 -26.08
N GLU A 94 -7.12 -7.07 -26.84
CA GLU A 94 -7.40 -7.91 -28.00
C GLU A 94 -7.65 -7.07 -29.24
N ASN A 95 -6.92 -7.37 -30.30
CA ASN A 95 -7.16 -6.84 -31.63
C ASN A 95 -8.21 -7.73 -32.31
N LEU A 96 -9.44 -7.25 -32.37
CA LEU A 96 -10.57 -7.96 -32.98
C LEU A 96 -10.38 -8.05 -34.50
N THR A 97 -9.97 -6.93 -35.10
CA THR A 97 -9.62 -6.81 -36.52
C THR A 97 -8.28 -6.08 -36.67
N LYS A 98 -7.88 -5.77 -37.91
CA LYS A 98 -6.73 -4.88 -38.15
C LYS A 98 -6.97 -3.47 -37.61
N TYR A 99 -8.24 -3.06 -37.52
CA TYR A 99 -8.65 -1.69 -37.22
C TYR A 99 -9.31 -1.54 -35.86
N ASP A 100 -9.79 -2.65 -35.30
CA ASP A 100 -10.57 -2.69 -34.07
C ASP A 100 -9.77 -3.35 -32.95
N SER A 101 -9.73 -2.71 -31.79
CA SER A 101 -9.17 -3.30 -30.57
C SER A 101 -10.03 -2.98 -29.35
N ILE A 102 -10.00 -3.91 -28.41
CA ILE A 102 -10.52 -3.71 -27.06
C ILE A 102 -9.36 -3.72 -26.08
N THR A 103 -9.41 -2.85 -25.10
CA THR A 103 -8.47 -2.84 -23.96
C THR A 103 -9.27 -2.79 -22.67
N LEU A 104 -9.00 -3.73 -21.78
CA LEU A 104 -9.48 -3.76 -20.41
C LEU A 104 -8.28 -3.57 -19.49
N SER A 105 -8.38 -2.70 -18.50
CA SER A 105 -7.36 -2.57 -17.47
C SER A 105 -8.00 -2.39 -16.10
N ASP A 106 -7.45 -3.08 -15.11
CA ASP A 106 -7.77 -2.91 -13.71
C ASP A 106 -6.49 -2.57 -12.95
N ASN A 107 -6.59 -1.58 -12.07
CA ASN A 107 -5.53 -1.20 -11.15
C ASN A 107 -6.11 -1.18 -9.74
N TYR A 108 -5.69 -2.15 -8.94
CA TYR A 108 -5.99 -2.25 -7.53
C TYR A 108 -4.79 -1.79 -6.71
N THR A 109 -5.06 -0.98 -5.69
CA THR A 109 -4.07 -0.57 -4.70
C THR A 109 -4.69 -0.65 -3.33
N HIS A 110 -3.99 -1.31 -2.42
CA HIS A 110 -4.26 -1.30 -1.00
C HIS A 110 -3.05 -0.72 -0.29
N THR A 111 -3.30 0.29 0.54
CA THR A 111 -2.30 0.84 1.44
C THR A 111 -2.89 0.92 2.83
N GLN A 112 -2.13 0.44 3.81
CA GLN A 112 -2.39 0.80 5.19
C GLN A 112 -1.61 2.09 5.47
N GLU A 113 -2.32 3.21 5.39
CA GLU A 113 -1.76 4.52 5.69
C GLU A 113 -2.09 4.92 7.12
N PRO A 114 -1.17 5.62 7.80
CA PRO A 114 -1.55 6.27 9.04
C PRO A 114 -2.65 7.28 8.74
N GLY A 115 -3.62 7.41 9.65
CA GLY A 115 -4.65 8.43 9.57
C GLY A 115 -3.99 9.80 9.46
N SER A 116 -4.40 10.58 8.46
CA SER A 116 -4.01 11.98 8.38
C SER A 116 -4.47 12.68 9.66
N GLY A 117 -3.63 13.58 10.18
CA GLY A 117 -3.86 14.37 11.40
C GLY A 117 -5.01 15.39 11.30
N THR A 118 -6.10 15.01 10.64
CA THR A 118 -7.28 15.85 10.38
C THR A 118 -8.58 15.20 10.86
N GLY A 119 -8.47 14.04 11.53
CA GLY A 119 -9.55 13.40 12.29
C GLY A 119 -9.05 12.99 13.68
N ASP A 120 -8.17 13.80 14.23
CA ASP A 120 -7.46 13.53 15.47
C ASP A 120 -8.43 13.38 16.64
N PHE A 121 -8.07 12.52 17.57
CA PHE A 121 -8.54 12.66 18.94
C PHE A 121 -8.10 14.04 19.42
N ASP A 122 -9.03 14.98 19.47
CA ASP A 122 -8.74 16.31 19.98
C ASP A 122 -8.52 16.20 21.49
N MET A 123 -7.30 16.49 21.92
CA MET A 123 -6.99 16.54 23.36
C MET A 123 -7.91 17.51 24.08
N GLU A 124 -8.42 18.53 23.39
CA GLU A 124 -9.42 19.43 23.95
C GLU A 124 -10.79 18.76 24.10
N GLU A 125 -11.22 17.92 23.15
CA GLU A 125 -12.46 17.14 23.28
C GLU A 125 -12.36 16.11 24.43
N CYS A 126 -11.20 15.45 24.60
CA CYS A 126 -10.95 14.57 25.76
C CYS A 126 -11.01 15.34 27.08
N ARG A 127 -10.31 16.48 27.14
CA ARG A 127 -10.30 17.33 28.34
C ARG A 127 -11.71 17.80 28.67
N GLN A 128 -12.48 18.21 27.66
CA GLN A 128 -13.84 18.68 27.83
C GLN A 128 -14.76 17.59 28.34
N TYR A 129 -14.70 16.38 27.76
CA TYR A 129 -15.46 15.22 28.24
C TYR A 129 -15.23 14.94 29.73
N TYR A 130 -13.96 14.85 30.18
CA TYR A 130 -13.68 14.55 31.58
C TYR A 130 -13.90 15.74 32.52
N ARG A 131 -13.79 16.99 32.03
CA ARG A 131 -14.24 18.19 32.77
C ARG A 131 -15.74 18.14 33.05
N ASP A 132 -16.55 17.77 32.06
CA ASP A 132 -18.00 17.67 32.19
C ASP A 132 -18.43 16.57 33.18
N TYR A 133 -17.61 15.52 33.32
CA TYR A 133 -17.78 14.48 34.34
C TYR A 133 -17.21 14.84 35.73
N GLY A 134 -16.67 16.06 35.92
CA GLY A 134 -16.22 16.56 37.22
C GLY A 134 -14.86 16.05 37.69
N TYR A 135 -13.99 15.59 36.78
CA TYR A 135 -12.64 15.14 37.14
C TYR A 135 -11.73 16.34 37.48
N SER A 136 -10.75 16.13 38.35
CA SER A 136 -9.72 17.15 38.62
C SER A 136 -8.77 17.32 37.44
N VAL A 137 -8.23 18.53 37.25
CA VAL A 137 -7.34 18.87 36.13
C VAL A 137 -6.17 17.88 35.99
N THR A 138 -5.54 17.50 37.11
CA THR A 138 -4.41 16.56 37.11
C THR A 138 -4.82 15.16 36.65
N LYS A 139 -6.04 14.73 37.01
CA LYS A 139 -6.58 13.43 36.62
C LYS A 139 -7.03 13.41 35.16
N ILE A 140 -7.58 14.52 34.68
CA ILE A 140 -7.90 14.71 33.26
C ILE A 140 -6.63 14.58 32.41
N GLU A 141 -5.58 15.32 32.78
CA GLU A 141 -4.30 15.27 32.05
C GLU A 141 -3.70 13.86 32.09
N SER A 142 -3.64 13.19 33.26
CA SER A 142 -3.10 11.83 33.32
C SER A 142 -3.91 10.85 32.46
N THR A 143 -5.24 10.91 32.51
CA THR A 143 -6.11 9.96 31.78
C THR A 143 -6.13 10.22 30.28
N CYS A 144 -6.17 11.48 29.83
CA CYS A 144 -6.07 11.80 28.41
C CYS A 144 -4.69 11.45 27.85
N ASN A 145 -3.61 11.67 28.60
CA ASN A 145 -2.26 11.28 28.19
C ASN A 145 -2.07 9.75 28.16
N GLU A 146 -2.60 9.03 29.15
CA GLU A 146 -2.61 7.56 29.17
C GLU A 146 -3.38 7.00 27.96
N PHE A 147 -4.59 7.51 27.71
CA PHE A 147 -5.39 7.15 26.54
C PHE A 147 -4.69 7.48 25.21
N GLN A 148 -4.05 8.65 25.10
CA GLN A 148 -3.25 9.01 23.92
C GLN A 148 -2.04 8.09 23.76
N SER A 149 -1.39 7.69 24.86
CA SER A 149 -0.24 6.80 24.83
C SER A 149 -0.62 5.37 24.41
N GLU A 150 -1.78 4.89 24.88
CA GLU A 150 -2.29 3.54 24.59
C GLU A 150 -2.97 3.47 23.22
N PHE A 151 -3.87 4.40 22.91
CA PHE A 151 -4.72 4.38 21.72
C PHE A 151 -4.29 5.34 20.62
N GLY A 152 -3.46 6.35 20.89
CA GLY A 152 -2.89 7.23 19.85
C GLY A 152 -1.94 6.51 18.89
N ARG A 153 -1.42 5.33 19.29
CA ARG A 153 -0.62 4.45 18.42
C ARG A 153 -1.47 3.55 17.50
N PHE A 154 -2.75 3.34 17.84
CA PHE A 154 -3.71 2.51 17.10
C PHE A 154 -4.78 3.33 16.37
N LYS A 155 -5.07 4.56 16.82
CA LYS A 155 -5.93 5.50 16.10
C LYS A 155 -5.14 6.08 14.95
N GLY A 156 -5.63 5.82 13.74
CA GLY A 156 -5.01 6.29 12.52
C GLY A 156 -4.14 5.24 11.88
N ARG A 157 -4.66 4.03 11.67
CA ARG A 157 -4.25 3.19 10.54
C ARG A 157 -5.52 2.82 9.80
N PHE A 158 -5.67 3.35 8.60
CA PHE A 158 -6.84 3.07 7.79
C PHE A 158 -6.39 2.28 6.58
N ASP A 159 -7.14 1.21 6.30
CA ASP A 159 -7.02 0.55 5.03
C ASP A 159 -7.66 1.42 3.96
N SER A 160 -6.84 1.89 3.02
CA SER A 160 -7.30 2.54 1.81
C SER A 160 -7.29 1.53 0.69
N TYR A 161 -8.45 1.35 0.06
CA TYR A 161 -8.62 0.49 -1.10
C TYR A 161 -9.04 1.34 -2.29
N THR A 162 -8.30 1.24 -3.39
CA THR A 162 -8.68 1.85 -4.66
C THR A 162 -8.65 0.79 -5.74
N SER A 163 -9.73 0.66 -6.50
CA SER A 163 -9.77 -0.12 -7.74
C SER A 163 -10.29 0.77 -8.86
N THR A 164 -9.55 0.81 -9.97
CA THR A 164 -9.94 1.52 -11.18
C THR A 164 -10.02 0.55 -12.33
N LEU A 165 -11.24 0.22 -12.74
CA LEU A 165 -11.52 -0.53 -13.95
C LEU A 165 -11.69 0.44 -15.13
N SER A 166 -11.05 0.16 -16.25
CA SER A 166 -11.21 0.91 -17.50
C SER A 166 -11.43 -0.05 -18.66
N PHE A 167 -12.43 0.26 -19.47
CA PHE A 167 -12.73 -0.43 -20.72
C PHE A 167 -12.65 0.57 -21.87
N ASN A 168 -11.92 0.22 -22.92
CA ASN A 168 -11.75 1.04 -24.11
C ASN A 168 -11.96 0.18 -25.36
N TYR A 169 -12.76 0.69 -26.28
CA TYR A 169 -12.84 0.20 -27.65
C TYR A 169 -12.23 1.26 -28.57
N ASN A 170 -11.31 0.85 -29.45
CA ASN A 170 -10.69 1.73 -30.42
C ASN A 170 -10.94 1.18 -31.82
N LYS A 171 -11.38 2.06 -32.72
CA LYS A 171 -11.55 1.79 -34.15
C LYS A 171 -10.78 2.82 -34.96
N ASN A 172 -9.82 2.37 -35.76
CA ASN A 172 -8.97 3.23 -36.56
C ASN A 172 -9.43 3.27 -38.03
N PHE A 173 -10.08 4.36 -38.43
CA PHE A 173 -10.72 4.48 -39.76
C PHE A 173 -9.76 4.88 -40.88
N SER A 174 -8.56 5.37 -40.56
CA SER A 174 -7.61 5.88 -41.55
C SER A 174 -7.03 4.81 -42.48
N GLU A 175 -7.08 3.54 -42.10
CA GLU A 175 -6.57 2.42 -42.91
C GLU A 175 -7.70 1.56 -43.55
N ALA A 176 -8.97 1.89 -43.31
CA ALA A 176 -10.12 1.19 -43.90
C ALA A 176 -10.60 1.82 -45.21
N LEU A 177 -10.07 3.00 -45.57
CA LEU A 177 -10.47 3.82 -46.72
C LEU A 177 -9.35 4.03 -47.76
N GLY A 178 -8.20 3.39 -47.60
CA GLY A 178 -7.09 3.37 -48.57
C GLY A 178 -6.83 1.98 -49.08
#